data_AF-A0A6N7H5J7-F1
#
_entry.id   AF-A0A6N7H5J7-F1
#
_cell.length_a   1.000
_cell.length_b   1.000
_cell.length_c   1.000
_cell.angle_alpha   90.00
_cell.angle_beta   90.00
_cell.angle_gamma   90.00
#
_symmetry.space_group_name_H-M   'P 1'
#
loop_
_entity.id
_entity.type
_entity.pdbx_description
1 polymer ?
#
loop_
_entity_poly.entity_id
_entity_poly.type
_entity_poly.pdbx_seq_one_letter_code
_entity_poly.pdbx_strand_id
1 'polypeptide(L)'
;MPMRAIPRYDGSTAPLLAAVPGAGRLLPGATLRGGPERFTLHYGGRSAAGGTVEVGRRTFAMQGGFKFRAEYEFAAHPRGTLLTYRVCNVAPSPHRDRALVRFQFWLSGKLRVGLRGALRRIGSVVGCRGYPV
;
A
#
# COMPACT_ATOMS: atom_id res chain seq x y z
N MET A 1 28.82 -14.67 -3.63
CA MET A 1 27.74 -13.89 -4.28
C MET A 1 27.50 -12.64 -3.45
N PRO A 2 27.67 -11.41 -3.99
CA PRO A 2 27.47 -10.20 -3.19
C PRO A 2 25.98 -9.99 -2.89
N MET A 3 25.64 -9.87 -1.61
CA MET A 3 24.31 -9.45 -1.14
C MET A 3 23.99 -8.08 -1.74
N ARG A 4 22.99 -8.00 -2.63
CA ARG A 4 22.46 -6.72 -3.10
C ARG A 4 21.87 -5.97 -1.90
N ALA A 5 22.31 -4.73 -1.72
CA ALA A 5 21.81 -3.84 -0.67
C ALA A 5 20.27 -3.77 -0.74
N ILE A 6 19.63 -4.00 0.40
CA ILE A 6 18.17 -3.93 0.51
C ILE A 6 17.79 -2.44 0.37
N PRO A 7 17.07 -2.04 -0.69
CA PRO A 7 16.72 -0.64 -0.88
C PRO A 7 15.87 -0.15 0.29
N ARG A 8 16.32 0.93 0.93
CA ARG A 8 15.53 1.63 1.95
C ARG A 8 14.40 2.38 1.25
N TYR A 9 13.19 2.32 1.82
CA TYR A 9 12.08 3.09 1.30
C TYR A 9 12.28 4.57 1.61
N ASP A 10 12.57 5.35 0.57
CA ASP A 10 12.77 6.80 0.58
C ASP A 10 11.49 7.57 0.16
N GLY A 11 10.42 6.85 -0.17
CA GLY A 11 9.18 7.45 -0.67
C GLY A 11 9.13 7.69 -2.18
N SER A 12 10.25 7.49 -2.91
CA SER A 12 10.30 7.48 -4.38
C SER A 12 10.29 6.07 -4.97
N THR A 13 10.77 5.08 -4.22
CA THR A 13 10.94 3.69 -4.70
C THR A 13 9.66 2.83 -4.66
N ALA A 14 8.62 3.25 -3.93
CA ALA A 14 7.31 2.57 -3.94
C ALA A 14 6.15 3.56 -3.66
N PRO A 15 5.84 4.47 -4.60
CA PRO A 15 4.84 5.53 -4.40
C PRO A 15 3.43 5.00 -4.07
N LEU A 16 3.13 3.77 -4.50
CA LEU A 16 1.87 3.08 -4.17
C LEU A 16 1.75 2.76 -2.67
N LEU A 17 2.86 2.58 -1.94
CA LEU A 17 2.82 2.40 -0.48
C LEU A 17 2.51 3.71 0.23
N ALA A 18 3.06 4.84 -0.21
CA ALA A 18 2.67 6.16 0.29
C ALA A 18 1.18 6.46 0.03
N ALA A 19 0.61 5.85 -1.01
CA ALA A 19 -0.80 5.94 -1.35
C ALA A 19 -1.71 5.05 -0.48
N VAL A 20 -1.15 4.15 0.35
CA VAL A 20 -1.94 3.34 1.27
C VAL A 20 -2.38 4.20 2.46
N PRO A 21 -3.68 4.45 2.61
CA PRO A 21 -4.15 5.38 3.62
C PRO A 21 -3.91 4.85 5.04
N GLY A 22 -3.36 5.71 5.91
CA GLY A 22 -2.95 5.35 7.27
C GLY A 22 -1.56 4.72 7.38
N ALA A 23 -1.05 4.07 6.32
CA ALA A 23 0.30 3.51 6.30
C ALA A 23 1.38 4.56 6.01
N GLY A 24 1.06 5.62 5.26
CA GLY A 24 2.02 6.66 4.84
C GLY A 24 2.87 7.29 5.96
N ARG A 25 2.36 7.36 7.20
CA ARG A 25 3.12 7.87 8.37
C ARG A 25 3.99 6.81 9.06
N LEU A 26 3.68 5.53 8.87
CA LEU A 26 4.40 4.38 9.45
C LEU A 26 5.47 3.83 8.51
N LEU A 27 5.43 4.25 7.24
CA LEU A 27 6.35 3.82 6.19
C LEU A 27 7.72 4.54 6.16
N PRO A 28 7.93 5.76 6.69
CA PRO A 28 9.27 6.34 6.76
C PRO A 28 10.23 5.40 7.50
N GLY A 29 11.31 4.99 6.84
CA GLY A 29 12.27 4.02 7.38
C GLY A 29 11.85 2.54 7.27
N ALA A 30 10.72 2.23 6.61
CA ALA A 30 10.37 0.86 6.31
C ALA A 30 11.32 0.25 5.27
N THR A 31 11.53 -1.07 5.34
CA THR A 31 12.31 -1.82 4.35
C THR A 31 11.46 -2.92 3.75
N LEU A 32 11.62 -3.14 2.45
CA LEU A 32 11.04 -4.28 1.73
C LEU A 32 12.11 -5.35 1.56
N ARG A 33 11.79 -6.61 1.85
CA ARG A 33 12.68 -7.76 1.66
C ARG A 33 12.00 -8.83 0.80
N GLY A 34 12.76 -9.56 -0.01
CA GLY A 34 12.23 -10.57 -0.95
C GLY A 34 12.10 -10.05 -2.38
N GLY A 35 11.08 -10.53 -3.11
CA GLY A 35 10.79 -10.16 -4.51
C GLY A 35 10.97 -11.30 -5.51
N PRO A 36 10.63 -11.07 -6.81
CA PRO A 36 10.15 -9.81 -7.38
C PRO A 36 8.62 -9.60 -7.28
N GLU A 37 7.85 -10.66 -7.03
CA GLU A 37 6.38 -10.59 -7.01
C GLU A 37 5.81 -10.45 -5.60
N ARG A 38 6.60 -10.84 -4.58
CA ARG A 38 6.18 -10.78 -3.18
C ARG A 38 7.30 -10.29 -2.28
N PHE A 39 7.00 -9.27 -1.50
CA PHE A 39 7.91 -8.66 -0.55
C PHE A 39 7.33 -8.68 0.86
N THR A 40 8.20 -8.80 1.85
CA THR A 40 7.88 -8.58 3.26
C THR A 40 8.20 -7.14 3.62
N LEU A 41 7.23 -6.44 4.19
CA LEU A 41 7.38 -5.09 4.70
C LEU A 41 7.80 -5.13 6.17
N HIS A 42 8.87 -4.42 6.51
CA HIS A 42 9.32 -4.22 7.89
C HIS A 42 9.21 -2.73 8.22
N TYR A 43 8.42 -2.36 9.24
CA TYR A 43 8.31 -0.96 9.68
C TYR A 43 9.58 -0.52 10.43
N GLY A 44 10.00 0.73 10.25
CA GLY A 44 11.25 1.25 10.81
C GLY A 44 11.36 1.06 12.33
N GLY A 45 12.52 0.59 12.80
CA GLY A 45 12.85 0.45 14.22
C GLY A 45 12.45 -0.87 14.90
N ARG A 46 11.70 -1.76 14.24
CA ARG A 46 11.40 -3.11 14.76
C ARG A 46 11.71 -4.19 13.71
N SER A 47 12.43 -5.23 14.12
CA SER A 47 12.73 -6.40 13.26
C SER A 47 11.51 -7.25 12.90
N ALA A 48 10.33 -6.93 13.42
CA ALA A 48 9.10 -7.68 13.16
C ALA A 48 8.51 -7.35 11.79
N ALA A 49 8.12 -8.38 11.04
CA ALA A 49 7.37 -8.23 9.80
C ALA A 49 6.06 -7.49 10.07
N GLY A 50 5.86 -6.37 9.39
CA GLY A 50 4.69 -5.50 9.52
C GLY A 50 3.60 -5.75 8.47
N GLY A 51 3.95 -6.48 7.41
CA GLY A 51 3.02 -6.77 6.32
C GLY A 51 3.67 -7.45 5.13
N THR A 52 2.88 -7.65 4.09
CA THR A 52 3.33 -8.16 2.79
C THR A 52 2.90 -7.22 1.68
N VAL A 53 3.71 -7.18 0.63
CA VAL A 53 3.43 -6.48 -0.62
C VAL A 53 3.47 -7.51 -1.74
N GLU A 54 2.46 -7.50 -2.59
CA GLU A 54 2.37 -8.36 -3.77
C GLU A 54 2.29 -7.48 -5.01
N VAL A 55 3.06 -7.82 -6.03
CA VAL A 55 3.19 -7.08 -7.29
C VAL A 55 2.94 -8.05 -8.43
N GLY A 56 1.90 -7.79 -9.20
CA GLY A 56 1.61 -8.48 -10.45
C GLY A 56 1.74 -7.53 -11.64
N ARG A 57 1.52 -8.06 -12.85
CA ARG A 57 1.62 -7.27 -14.10
C ARG A 57 0.67 -6.06 -14.13
N ARG A 58 -0.52 -6.19 -13.54
CA ARG A 58 -1.57 -5.16 -13.49
C ARG A 58 -2.19 -5.01 -12.11
N THR A 59 -1.51 -5.53 -11.09
CA THR A 59 -2.04 -5.56 -9.73
C THR A 59 -0.96 -5.18 -8.74
N PHE A 60 -1.36 -4.52 -7.67
CA PHE A 60 -0.52 -4.26 -6.51
C PHE A 60 -1.36 -4.43 -5.26
N ALA A 61 -0.89 -5.19 -4.28
CA ALA A 61 -1.57 -5.36 -3.02
C ALA A 61 -0.62 -5.15 -1.85
N MET A 62 -1.10 -4.50 -0.79
CA MET A 62 -0.42 -4.39 0.48
C MET A 62 -1.32 -4.94 1.57
N GLN A 63 -0.84 -5.94 2.30
CA GLN A 63 -1.47 -6.42 3.52
C GLN A 63 -0.72 -5.91 4.74
N GLY A 64 -1.41 -5.17 5.61
CA GLY A 64 -0.87 -4.69 6.88
C GLY A 64 -1.29 -5.62 8.03
N GLY A 65 -0.35 -6.42 8.53
CA GLY A 65 -0.61 -7.43 9.57
C GLY A 65 -1.74 -8.39 9.20
N PHE A 66 -2.62 -8.70 10.16
CA PHE A 66 -3.71 -9.66 9.97
C PHE A 66 -5.04 -9.04 9.54
N LYS A 67 -5.19 -7.72 9.56
CA LYS A 67 -6.53 -7.08 9.57
C LYS A 67 -6.94 -6.38 8.27
N PHE A 68 -5.97 -5.95 7.48
CA PHE A 68 -6.20 -4.97 6.42
C PHE A 68 -5.42 -5.35 5.17
N ARG A 69 -6.11 -5.35 4.02
CA ARG A 69 -5.48 -5.48 2.70
C ARG A 69 -5.98 -4.38 1.79
N ALA A 70 -5.05 -3.61 1.24
CA ALA A 70 -5.29 -2.63 0.19
C ALA A 70 -4.91 -3.25 -1.15
N GLU A 71 -5.80 -3.15 -2.13
CA GLU A 71 -5.62 -3.71 -3.46
C GLU A 71 -5.79 -2.62 -4.52
N TYR A 72 -4.92 -2.67 -5.51
CA TYR A 72 -4.85 -1.76 -6.63
C TYR A 72 -4.85 -2.59 -7.91
N GLU A 73 -5.73 -2.22 -8.84
CA GLU A 73 -5.81 -2.82 -10.16
C GLU A 73 -5.65 -1.74 -11.22
N PHE A 74 -4.83 -2.04 -12.23
CA PHE A 74 -4.49 -1.13 -13.32
C PHE A 74 -5.12 -1.63 -14.62
N ALA A 75 -6.06 -0.86 -15.15
CA ALA A 75 -6.72 -1.13 -16.43
C ALA A 75 -6.42 -0.04 -17.46
N ALA A 76 -6.46 -0.39 -18.74
CA ALA A 76 -6.39 0.59 -19.82
C ALA A 76 -7.62 1.51 -19.76
N HIS A 77 -7.43 2.80 -20.05
CA HIS A 77 -8.48 3.78 -20.14
C HIS A 77 -8.21 4.71 -21.34
N PRO A 78 -9.23 5.23 -22.05
CA PRO A 78 -9.02 6.10 -23.22
C PRO A 78 -8.15 7.34 -22.93
N ARG A 79 -8.08 7.75 -21.65
CA ARG A 79 -7.28 8.90 -21.18
C ARG A 79 -6.00 8.50 -20.41
N GLY A 80 -5.59 7.23 -20.49
CA GLY A 80 -4.41 6.69 -19.79
C GLY A 80 -4.68 5.39 -19.06
N THR A 81 -4.55 5.39 -17.73
CA THR A 81 -4.73 4.20 -16.90
C THR A 81 -5.82 4.45 -15.86
N LEU A 82 -6.77 3.52 -15.75
CA LEU A 82 -7.72 3.48 -14.66
C LEU A 82 -7.10 2.71 -13.50
N LEU A 83 -7.01 3.36 -12.33
CA LEU A 83 -6.57 2.76 -11.09
C LEU A 83 -7.77 2.49 -10.19
N THR A 84 -8.12 1.22 -9.99
CA THR A 84 -9.15 0.82 -9.04
C THR A 84 -8.51 0.54 -7.70
N TYR A 85 -9.01 1.16 -6.63
CA TYR A 85 -8.55 0.96 -5.26
C TYR A 85 -9.63 0.29 -4.42
N ARG A 86 -9.28 -0.82 -3.74
CA ARG A 86 -10.17 -1.56 -2.84
C ARG A 86 -9.49 -1.81 -1.50
N VAL A 87 -10.30 -1.89 -0.45
CA VAL A 87 -9.82 -2.25 0.90
C VAL A 87 -10.67 -3.38 1.43
N CYS A 88 -10.01 -4.44 1.87
CA CYS A 88 -10.64 -5.67 2.34
C CYS A 88 -10.27 -5.92 3.81
N ASN A 89 -11.27 -6.33 4.59
CA ASN A 89 -11.06 -6.85 5.95
C ASN A 89 -10.62 -8.30 5.83
N VAL A 90 -9.32 -8.55 6.03
CA VAL A 90 -8.72 -9.88 5.96
C VAL A 90 -8.52 -10.51 7.34
N ALA A 91 -9.09 -9.90 8.39
CA ALA A 91 -9.04 -10.46 9.72
C ALA A 91 -9.70 -11.86 9.74
N PRO A 92 -9.09 -12.85 10.42
CA PRO A 92 -9.75 -14.13 10.67
C PRO A 92 -11.09 -13.91 11.36
N SER A 93 -12.07 -14.78 11.14
CA SER A 93 -13.44 -14.66 11.67
C SER A 93 -13.53 -14.19 13.14
N PRO A 94 -12.76 -14.75 14.11
CA PRO A 94 -12.84 -14.31 15.51
C PRO A 94 -12.32 -12.89 15.77
N HIS A 95 -11.67 -12.26 14.79
CA HIS A 95 -11.07 -10.94 14.90
C HIS A 95 -11.77 -9.86 14.06
N ARG A 96 -12.69 -10.23 13.16
CA ARG A 96 -13.29 -9.30 12.18
C ARG A 96 -13.99 -8.10 12.83
N ASP A 97 -14.69 -8.34 13.93
CA ASP A 97 -15.49 -7.32 14.61
C ASP A 97 -14.78 -6.68 15.80
N ARG A 98 -13.51 -7.03 16.05
CA ARG A 98 -12.73 -6.40 17.12
C ARG A 98 -12.67 -4.89 16.90
N ALA A 99 -12.75 -4.13 17.99
CA ALA A 99 -12.72 -2.67 17.99
C ALA A 99 -11.55 -2.11 17.16
N LEU A 100 -10.37 -2.73 17.24
CA LEU A 100 -9.20 -2.33 16.46
C LEU A 100 -9.40 -2.45 14.93
N VAL A 101 -10.11 -3.48 14.47
CA VAL A 101 -10.42 -3.69 13.05
C VAL A 101 -11.50 -2.70 12.62
N ARG A 102 -12.58 -2.57 13.39
CA ARG A 102 -13.65 -1.57 13.12
C ARG A 102 -13.12 -0.14 13.06
N PHE A 103 -12.25 0.22 14.00
CA PHE A 103 -11.58 1.53 14.04
C PHE A 103 -10.73 1.77 12.79
N GLN A 104 -9.98 0.77 12.32
CA GLN A 104 -9.21 0.88 11.08
C GLN A 104 -10.10 1.16 9.86
N PHE A 105 -11.24 0.48 9.74
CA PHE A 105 -12.16 0.69 8.61
C PHE A 105 -12.92 2.01 8.70
N TRP A 106 -13.31 2.43 9.91
CA TRP A 106 -13.87 3.76 10.15
C TRP A 106 -12.87 4.87 9.78
N LEU A 107 -11.60 4.72 10.17
CA LEU A 107 -10.52 5.62 9.77
C LEU A 107 -10.31 5.59 8.25
N SER A 108 -10.36 4.39 7.64
CA SER A 108 -10.27 4.20 6.18
C SER A 108 -11.39 4.93 5.43
N GLY A 109 -12.61 4.99 6.00
CA GLY A 109 -13.72 5.78 5.47
C GLY A 109 -13.41 7.28 5.42
N LYS A 110 -12.80 7.83 6.48
CA LYS A 110 -12.30 9.22 6.50
C LYS A 110 -11.12 9.43 5.53
N LEU A 111 -10.35 8.37 5.28
CA LEU A 111 -9.18 8.39 4.41
C LEU A 111 -9.49 8.39 2.90
N ARG A 112 -10.78 8.36 2.47
CA ARG A 112 -11.17 8.69 1.08
C ARG A 112 -10.62 10.05 0.63
N VAL A 113 -10.46 11.00 1.55
CA VAL A 113 -9.79 12.29 1.30
C VAL A 113 -8.29 12.12 1.02
N GLY A 114 -7.64 11.16 1.70
CA GLY A 114 -6.24 10.80 1.49
C GLY A 114 -5.98 10.18 0.11
N LEU A 115 -6.97 9.49 -0.48
CA LEU A 115 -6.85 8.87 -1.81
C LEU A 115 -6.63 9.91 -2.92
N ARG A 116 -7.24 11.10 -2.83
CA ARG A 116 -7.00 12.19 -3.79
C ARG A 116 -5.58 12.77 -3.67
N GLY A 117 -5.02 12.82 -2.46
CA GLY A 117 -3.63 13.22 -2.24
C GLY A 117 -2.66 12.16 -2.76
N ALA A 118 -2.97 10.90 -2.51
CA ALA A 118 -2.24 9.75 -3.01
C ALA A 118 -2.19 9.68 -4.54
N LEU A 119 -3.33 9.86 -5.23
CA LEU A 119 -3.38 9.90 -6.70
C LEU A 119 -2.53 11.02 -7.30
N ARG A 120 -2.52 12.20 -6.66
CA ARG A 120 -1.65 13.31 -7.07
C ARG A 120 -0.17 12.97 -6.93
N ARG A 121 0.22 12.31 -5.83
CA ARG A 121 1.61 11.91 -5.59
C ARG A 121 2.06 10.77 -6.51
N ILE A 122 1.19 9.79 -6.78
CA ILE A 122 1.45 8.76 -7.81
C ILE A 122 1.68 9.46 -9.15
N GLY A 123 0.76 10.36 -9.52
CA GLY A 123 0.84 11.14 -10.74
C GLY A 123 2.16 11.91 -10.89
N SER A 124 2.60 12.61 -9.85
CA SER A 124 3.88 13.35 -9.89
C SER A 124 5.10 12.44 -10.07
N VAL A 125 5.07 11.23 -9.52
CA VAL A 125 6.19 10.28 -9.65
C VAL A 125 6.25 9.65 -11.04
N VAL A 126 5.10 9.38 -11.66
CA VAL A 126 5.03 8.78 -13.01
C VAL A 126 4.97 9.81 -14.14
N GLY A 127 4.94 11.10 -13.83
CA GLY A 127 4.84 12.17 -14.82
C GLY A 127 3.44 12.34 -15.45
N CYS A 128 2.38 11.88 -14.77
CA CYS A 128 1.00 11.95 -15.28
C CYS A 128 0.06 12.67 -14.30
N ARG A 129 -1.05 13.25 -14.80
CA ARG A 129 -2.06 13.84 -13.92
C ARG A 129 -3.01 12.76 -13.39
N GLY A 130 -2.98 12.53 -12.07
CA GLY A 130 -3.96 11.67 -11.38
C GLY A 130 -5.18 12.46 -10.89
N TYR A 131 -6.38 11.98 -11.19
CA TYR A 131 -7.64 12.56 -10.72
C TYR A 131 -8.65 11.45 -10.37
N PRO A 132 -9.51 11.66 -9.38
CA PRO A 132 -10.62 10.74 -9.12
C PRO A 132 -11.61 10.79 -10.29
N VAL A 133 -12.18 9.62 -10.61
CA VAL A 133 -13.38 9.51 -11.45
C VAL A 133 -14.61 9.67 -10.56
#